data_AF-A0AAV9FYC8-F1
#
_entry.id   AF-A0AAV9FYC8-F1
#
_cell.length_a   1.000
_cell.length_b   1.000
_cell.length_c   1.000
_cell.angle_alpha   90.00
_cell.angle_beta   90.00
_cell.angle_gamma   90.00
#
_symmetry.space_group_name_H-M   'P 1'
#
loop_
_entity.id
_entity.type
_entity.pdbx_description
1 polymer ?
#
loop_
_entity_poly.entity_id
_entity_poly.type
_entity_poly.pdbx_seq_one_letter_code
_entity_poly.pdbx_strand_id
1 'polypeptide(L)'
;MIEKRINKFGENGTFATKDIPKGTLLFSYSEWIEDEEFGWKVLTVEEAESLPDSEKDIFMKYGYDVDFGLVTGPTSDQYVINHSNFMNHSCDPNMWYDQDDNIVAKRDIRAGEELTIDYANFIVNFDQTFECGCGSVNCRKFIRKDDWKLLINEYQMNFPKFIQKEIKKLYVKIPV
;
A
#
# COMPACT_ATOMS: atom_id res chain seq x y z
N MET A 1 4.61 5.04 -18.36
CA MET A 1 4.72 6.34 -17.65
C MET A 1 5.37 6.20 -16.28
N ILE A 2 5.70 4.97 -15.91
CA ILE A 2 6.27 4.58 -14.63
C ILE A 2 7.46 3.69 -14.95
N GLU A 3 8.54 3.78 -14.17
CA GLU A 3 9.65 2.84 -14.25
C GLU A 3 10.19 2.49 -12.86
N LYS A 4 10.83 1.33 -12.77
CA LYS A 4 11.52 0.90 -11.56
C LYS A 4 12.95 1.45 -11.55
N ARG A 5 13.37 2.05 -10.42
CA ARG A 5 14.75 2.53 -10.18
C ARG A 5 15.18 2.17 -8.77
N ILE A 6 16.48 2.32 -8.50
CA ILE A 6 16.99 2.32 -7.12
C ILE A 6 16.81 3.72 -6.53
N ASN A 7 16.16 3.81 -5.38
CA ASN A 7 15.95 5.06 -4.65
C ASN A 7 17.24 5.51 -3.94
N LYS A 8 17.20 6.68 -3.29
CA LYS A 8 18.36 7.25 -2.56
C LYS A 8 18.84 6.41 -1.38
N PHE A 9 18.06 5.41 -0.95
CA PHE A 9 18.36 4.50 0.15
C PHE A 9 18.92 3.16 -0.33
N GLY A 10 19.05 2.94 -1.64
CA GLY A 10 19.54 1.67 -2.20
C GLY A 10 18.44 0.62 -2.41
N GLU A 11 17.17 0.99 -2.27
CA GLU A 11 16.02 0.08 -2.40
C GLU A 11 15.34 0.25 -3.76
N ASN A 12 14.60 -0.76 -4.20
CA ASN A 12 13.74 -0.61 -5.37
C ASN A 12 12.64 0.41 -5.07
N GLY A 13 12.35 1.28 -6.03
CA GLY A 13 11.25 2.22 -6.00
C GLY A 13 10.66 2.41 -7.38
N THR A 14 9.47 2.99 -7.39
CA THR A 14 8.68 3.20 -8.60
C THR A 14 8.61 4.70 -8.90
N PHE A 15 8.97 5.14 -10.11
CA PHE A 15 9.19 6.56 -10.43
C PHE A 15 8.39 7.02 -11.65
N ALA A 16 7.93 8.26 -11.62
CA ALA A 16 7.28 8.91 -12.75
C ALA A 16 8.30 9.21 -13.88
N THR A 17 7.99 8.81 -15.12
CA THR A 17 8.86 9.08 -16.28
C THR A 17 8.51 10.36 -17.04
N LYS A 18 7.36 10.96 -16.70
CA LYS A 18 6.83 12.22 -17.24
C LYS A 18 5.96 12.87 -16.16
N ASP A 19 5.55 14.12 -16.37
CA ASP A 19 4.56 14.76 -15.51
C ASP A 19 3.22 14.00 -15.55
N ILE A 20 2.63 13.80 -14.37
CA ILE A 20 1.39 13.07 -14.15
C ILE A 20 0.40 14.01 -13.45
N PRO A 21 -0.72 14.36 -14.09
CA PRO A 21 -1.76 15.18 -13.46
C PRO A 21 -2.42 14.48 -12.27
N LYS A 22 -2.91 15.26 -11.32
CA LYS A 22 -3.78 14.79 -10.24
C LYS A 22 -4.96 13.98 -10.78
N GLY A 23 -5.29 12.88 -10.10
CA GLY A 23 -6.40 11.99 -10.46
C GLY A 23 -6.10 11.01 -11.58
N THR A 24 -4.88 11.00 -12.14
CA THR A 24 -4.47 9.98 -13.11
C THR A 24 -4.48 8.60 -12.46
N LEU A 25 -5.10 7.63 -13.12
CA LEU A 25 -5.02 6.21 -12.79
C LEU A 25 -3.58 5.71 -12.96
N LEU A 26 -3.00 5.17 -11.90
CA LEU A 26 -1.62 4.68 -11.89
C LEU A 26 -1.57 3.15 -11.85
N PHE A 27 -2.34 2.55 -10.95
CA PHE A 27 -2.49 1.10 -10.84
C PHE A 27 -3.96 0.74 -10.71
N SER A 28 -4.47 -0.14 -11.57
CA SER A 28 -5.88 -0.53 -11.57
C SER A 28 -6.14 -1.75 -10.67
N TYR A 29 -7.40 -1.90 -10.26
CA TYR A 29 -7.83 -3.08 -9.50
C TYR A 29 -7.47 -4.43 -10.16
N SER A 30 -7.43 -4.45 -11.50
CA SER A 30 -7.01 -5.64 -12.25
C SER A 30 -5.57 -6.09 -11.97
N GLU A 31 -4.67 -5.17 -11.63
CA GLU A 31 -3.28 -5.53 -11.32
C GLU A 31 -3.18 -6.38 -10.04
N TRP A 32 -4.09 -6.18 -9.07
CA TRP A 32 -4.18 -7.02 -7.88
C TRP A 32 -4.62 -8.45 -8.21
N ILE A 33 -5.52 -8.59 -9.19
CA ILE A 33 -5.98 -9.89 -9.68
C ILE A 33 -4.85 -10.60 -10.43
N GLU A 34 -4.09 -9.85 -11.24
CA GLU A 34 -2.95 -10.38 -11.97
C GLU A 34 -1.91 -10.97 -11.01
N ASP A 35 -1.58 -10.28 -9.91
CA ASP A 35 -0.66 -10.80 -8.88
C ASP A 35 -1.11 -12.19 -8.36
N GLU A 36 -2.40 -12.37 -8.07
CA GLU A 36 -2.97 -13.68 -7.67
C GLU A 36 -2.82 -14.74 -8.77
N GLU A 37 -3.07 -14.39 -10.04
CA GLU A 37 -2.86 -15.28 -11.19
C GLU A 37 -1.38 -15.66 -11.37
N PHE A 38 -0.45 -14.78 -10.99
CA PHE A 38 1.00 -14.97 -11.05
C PHE A 38 1.59 -15.69 -9.83
N GLY A 39 0.75 -16.30 -8.98
CA GLY A 39 1.20 -17.19 -7.90
C GLY A 39 1.28 -16.54 -6.52
N TRP A 40 0.74 -15.34 -6.37
CA TRP A 40 0.47 -14.78 -5.05
C TRP A 40 -0.65 -15.56 -4.38
N LYS A 41 -0.56 -15.69 -3.06
CA LYS A 41 -1.51 -16.47 -2.26
C LYS A 41 -2.29 -15.54 -1.35
N VAL A 42 -3.60 -15.66 -1.38
CA VAL A 42 -4.47 -15.12 -0.34
C VAL A 42 -4.51 -16.11 0.82
N LEU A 43 -4.10 -15.64 2.00
CA LEU A 43 -4.00 -16.41 3.23
C LEU A 43 -4.72 -15.67 4.36
N THR A 44 -5.16 -16.42 5.37
CA THR A 44 -5.43 -15.84 6.68
C THR A 44 -4.12 -15.38 7.33
N VAL A 45 -4.22 -14.47 8.30
CA VAL A 45 -3.04 -14.04 9.10
C VAL A 45 -2.34 -15.23 9.75
N GLU A 46 -3.09 -16.19 10.29
CA GLU A 46 -2.55 -17.39 10.94
C GLU A 46 -1.78 -18.29 9.94
N GLU A 47 -2.32 -18.49 8.75
CA GLU A 47 -1.65 -19.25 7.68
C GLU A 47 -0.36 -18.56 7.23
N ALA A 48 -0.40 -17.24 7.05
CA ALA A 48 0.77 -16.46 6.66
C ALA A 48 1.84 -16.44 7.76
N GLU A 49 1.45 -16.40 9.04
CA GLU A 49 2.38 -16.51 10.17
C GLU A 49 3.02 -17.89 10.29
N SER A 50 2.35 -18.92 9.77
CA SER A 50 2.78 -20.32 9.78
C SER A 50 3.62 -20.73 8.56
N LEU A 51 3.86 -19.81 7.62
CA LEU A 51 4.74 -20.05 6.47
C LEU A 51 6.18 -20.36 6.93
N PRO A 52 6.93 -21.18 6.16
CA PRO A 52 8.37 -21.33 6.37
C PRO A 52 9.07 -19.97 6.36
N ASP A 53 10.08 -19.76 7.22
CA ASP A 53 10.74 -18.45 7.39
C ASP A 53 11.16 -17.80 6.07
N SER A 54 11.71 -18.59 5.12
CA SER A 54 12.12 -18.09 3.80
C SER A 54 10.96 -17.57 2.94
N GLU A 55 9.79 -18.21 3.03
CA GLU A 55 8.59 -17.75 2.31
C GLU A 55 7.94 -16.59 3.06
N LYS A 56 7.93 -16.65 4.40
CA LYS A 56 7.35 -15.65 5.28
C LYS A 56 8.05 -14.29 5.13
N ASP A 57 9.38 -14.26 5.06
CA ASP A 57 10.13 -13.01 4.88
C ASP A 57 9.76 -12.32 3.56
N ILE A 58 9.62 -13.09 2.47
CA ILE A 58 9.19 -12.58 1.17
C ILE A 58 7.72 -12.12 1.22
N PHE A 59 6.86 -12.93 1.82
CA PHE A 59 5.44 -12.63 1.97
C PHE A 59 5.22 -11.35 2.77
N MET A 60 5.92 -11.19 3.89
CA MET A 60 5.80 -10.00 4.75
C MET A 60 6.37 -8.75 4.09
N LYS A 61 7.39 -8.89 3.24
CA LYS A 61 8.01 -7.76 2.55
C LYS A 61 7.15 -7.15 1.44
N TYR A 62 6.43 -7.99 0.69
CA TYR A 62 5.68 -7.56 -0.50
C TYR A 62 4.17 -7.67 -0.34
N GLY A 63 3.71 -8.46 0.63
CA GLY A 63 2.31 -8.71 0.85
C GLY A 63 1.55 -7.51 1.41
N TYR A 64 0.25 -7.53 1.20
CA TYR A 64 -0.67 -6.49 1.62
C TYR A 64 -2.05 -7.07 1.96
N ASP A 65 -2.87 -6.28 2.64
CA ASP A 65 -4.17 -6.76 3.09
C ASP A 65 -5.23 -6.61 1.99
N VAL A 66 -6.07 -7.64 1.87
CA VAL A 66 -7.24 -7.64 0.96
C VAL A 66 -8.56 -7.53 1.73
N ASP A 67 -8.56 -7.93 3.00
CA ASP A 67 -9.65 -7.68 3.97
C ASP A 67 -9.10 -7.77 5.41
N PHE A 68 -9.91 -7.44 6.41
CA PHE A 68 -9.56 -7.72 7.80
C PHE A 68 -9.44 -9.24 8.03
N GLY A 69 -8.25 -9.67 8.48
CA GLY A 69 -7.88 -11.06 8.69
C GLY A 69 -7.38 -11.78 7.44
N LEU A 70 -7.37 -11.13 6.27
CA LEU A 70 -6.95 -11.72 4.99
C LEU A 70 -5.85 -10.89 4.33
N VAL A 71 -4.80 -11.58 3.91
CA VAL A 71 -3.59 -10.99 3.36
C VAL A 71 -3.21 -11.72 2.08
N THR A 72 -2.68 -10.99 1.11
CA THR A 72 -2.13 -11.57 -0.11
C THR A 72 -0.64 -11.29 -0.20
N GLY A 73 0.12 -12.23 -0.75
CA GLY A 73 1.57 -12.06 -0.87
C GLY A 73 2.23 -13.17 -1.68
N PRO A 74 3.45 -12.90 -2.19
CA PRO A 74 4.25 -13.90 -2.88
C PRO A 74 4.98 -14.79 -1.87
N THR A 75 5.25 -16.03 -2.26
CA THR A 75 6.09 -16.97 -1.48
C THR A 75 7.52 -17.07 -2.02
N SER A 76 7.82 -16.37 -3.11
CA SER A 76 9.13 -16.32 -3.75
C SER A 76 9.29 -14.99 -4.52
N ASP A 77 10.52 -14.48 -4.56
CA ASP A 77 10.87 -13.22 -5.22
C ASP A 77 10.63 -13.26 -6.74
N GLN A 78 10.64 -14.44 -7.34
CA GLN A 78 10.33 -14.63 -8.76
C GLN A 78 8.92 -14.15 -9.17
N TYR A 79 7.99 -14.05 -8.22
CA TYR A 79 6.62 -13.59 -8.44
C TYR A 79 6.46 -12.07 -8.25
N VAL A 80 7.52 -11.37 -7.86
CA VAL A 80 7.52 -9.92 -7.64
C VAL A 80 7.99 -9.21 -8.91
N ILE A 81 7.05 -9.00 -9.83
CA ILE A 81 7.36 -8.55 -11.20
C ILE A 81 6.72 -7.21 -11.55
N ASN A 82 5.58 -6.88 -10.95
CA ASN A 82 4.79 -5.72 -11.29
C ASN A 82 5.37 -4.45 -10.65
N HIS A 83 5.22 -3.31 -11.34
CA HIS A 83 5.72 -2.02 -10.84
C HIS A 83 5.04 -1.61 -9.53
N SER A 84 3.78 -2.02 -9.33
CA SER A 84 3.02 -1.86 -8.09
C SER A 84 3.69 -2.55 -6.90
N ASN A 85 4.39 -3.68 -7.11
CA ASN A 85 5.06 -4.42 -6.02
C ASN A 85 6.29 -3.69 -5.45
N PHE A 86 6.72 -2.56 -6.05
CA PHE A 86 7.87 -1.78 -5.61
C PHE A 86 7.48 -0.36 -5.13
N MET A 87 6.20 -0.13 -4.81
CA MET A 87 5.77 1.14 -4.23
C MET A 87 6.27 1.28 -2.79
N ASN A 88 6.99 2.36 -2.51
CA ASN A 88 7.51 2.64 -1.17
C ASN A 88 6.56 3.50 -0.33
N HIS A 89 6.77 3.44 0.98
CA HIS A 89 6.02 4.24 1.94
C HIS A 89 6.45 5.73 1.96
N SER A 90 5.46 6.63 2.04
CA SER A 90 5.65 8.00 2.54
C SER A 90 4.52 8.41 3.48
N CYS A 91 4.83 9.17 4.54
CA CYS A 91 3.82 9.81 5.40
C CYS A 91 3.11 10.99 4.70
N ASP A 92 3.71 11.54 3.65
CA ASP A 92 3.07 12.50 2.75
C ASP A 92 3.15 11.94 1.32
N PRO A 93 2.28 10.97 0.99
CA PRO A 93 2.35 10.27 -0.29
C PRO A 93 1.80 11.13 -1.44
N ASN A 94 2.22 10.79 -2.66
CA ASN A 94 1.66 11.38 -3.88
C ASN A 94 0.62 10.48 -4.56
N MET A 95 0.34 9.30 -4.00
CA MET A 95 -0.72 8.39 -4.42
C MET A 95 -1.69 8.07 -3.29
N TRP A 96 -2.89 7.64 -3.65
CA TRP A 96 -3.92 7.16 -2.72
C TRP A 96 -4.93 6.26 -3.45
N TYR A 97 -5.77 5.57 -2.70
CA TYR A 97 -6.87 4.79 -3.27
C TYR A 97 -8.01 5.68 -3.75
N ASP A 98 -8.66 5.30 -4.85
CA ASP A 98 -9.96 5.85 -5.25
C ASP A 98 -11.13 5.03 -4.64
N GLN A 99 -12.34 5.20 -5.16
CA GLN A 99 -13.53 4.50 -4.67
C GLN A 99 -13.69 3.09 -5.24
N ASP A 100 -12.84 2.71 -6.20
CA ASP A 100 -12.94 1.47 -6.98
C ASP A 100 -11.75 0.53 -6.74
N ASP A 101 -10.99 0.74 -5.65
CA ASP A 101 -9.75 0.02 -5.31
C ASP A 101 -8.62 0.19 -6.33
N ASN A 102 -8.65 1.28 -7.10
CA ASN A 102 -7.49 1.70 -7.88
C ASN A 102 -6.59 2.63 -7.07
N ILE A 103 -5.32 2.73 -7.48
CA ILE A 103 -4.40 3.76 -7.00
C ILE A 103 -4.31 4.87 -8.05
N VAL A 104 -4.57 6.10 -7.60
CA VAL A 104 -4.54 7.31 -8.44
C VAL A 104 -3.60 8.37 -7.86
N ALA A 105 -3.20 9.32 -8.68
CA ALA A 105 -2.39 10.45 -8.23
C ALA A 105 -3.17 11.38 -7.27
N LYS A 106 -2.69 11.57 -6.03
CA LYS A 106 -3.28 12.47 -5.01
C LYS A 106 -3.11 13.94 -5.36
N ARG A 107 -2.02 14.27 -6.07
CA ARG A 107 -1.64 15.60 -6.57
C ARG A 107 -0.96 15.47 -7.93
N ASP A 108 -0.60 16.59 -8.55
CA ASP A 108 0.30 16.56 -9.70
C ASP A 108 1.66 16.00 -9.26
N ILE A 109 2.25 15.12 -10.08
CA ILE A 109 3.53 14.44 -9.85
C ILE A 109 4.46 14.79 -11.00
N ARG A 110 5.65 15.33 -10.70
CA ARG A 110 6.64 15.68 -11.72
C ARG A 110 7.42 14.47 -12.19
N ALA A 111 7.91 14.53 -13.43
CA ALA A 111 8.87 13.58 -13.93
C ALA A 111 10.06 13.44 -12.97
N GLY A 112 10.42 12.21 -12.63
CA GLY A 112 11.50 11.87 -11.70
C GLY A 112 11.11 11.81 -10.23
N GLU A 113 9.88 12.18 -9.84
CA GLU A 113 9.39 11.90 -8.48
C GLU A 113 9.15 10.41 -8.28
N GLU A 114 9.44 9.94 -7.06
CA GLU A 114 9.08 8.59 -6.61
C GLU A 114 7.59 8.54 -6.32
N LEU A 115 6.92 7.52 -6.84
CA LEU A 115 5.55 7.18 -6.56
C LEU A 115 5.48 6.48 -5.19
N THR A 116 4.86 7.13 -4.23
CA THR A 116 4.76 6.66 -2.85
C THR A 116 3.31 6.62 -2.38
N ILE A 117 3.03 5.66 -1.50
CA ILE A 117 1.72 5.48 -0.86
C ILE A 117 1.90 5.39 0.65
N ASP A 118 0.85 5.68 1.41
CA ASP A 118 0.88 5.47 2.85
C ASP A 118 0.54 4.00 3.17
N TYR A 119 1.45 3.25 3.78
CA TYR A 119 1.20 1.84 4.11
C TYR A 119 0.13 1.71 5.20
N ALA A 120 0.02 2.67 6.11
CA ALA A 120 -1.08 2.71 7.07
C ALA A 120 -2.44 2.95 6.40
N ASN A 121 -2.50 3.23 5.10
CA ASN A 121 -3.75 3.30 4.36
C ASN A 121 -4.33 1.91 4.08
N PHE A 122 -3.51 0.85 4.02
CA PHE A 122 -3.96 -0.49 3.58
C PHE A 122 -3.36 -1.68 4.35
N ILE A 123 -2.36 -1.48 5.22
CA ILE A 123 -1.80 -2.53 6.08
C ILE A 123 -2.36 -2.39 7.49
N VAL A 124 -3.29 -3.28 7.87
CA VAL A 124 -4.07 -3.27 9.12
C VAL A 124 -4.03 -4.58 9.90
N ASN A 125 -3.63 -5.69 9.28
CA ASN A 125 -3.67 -7.02 9.87
C ASN A 125 -2.38 -7.32 10.65
N PHE A 126 -1.25 -7.27 9.95
CA PHE A 126 0.05 -7.53 10.56
C PHE A 126 0.53 -6.36 11.39
N ASP A 127 1.09 -6.65 12.56
CA ASP A 127 1.86 -5.66 13.30
C ASP A 127 3.27 -5.52 12.68
N GLN A 128 3.31 -5.01 11.45
CA GLN A 128 4.54 -4.60 10.79
C GLN A 128 4.93 -3.20 11.25
N THR A 129 4.98 -2.97 12.57
CA THR A 129 5.43 -1.67 13.05
C THR A 129 6.87 -1.44 12.63
N PHE A 130 7.13 -0.41 11.83
CA PHE A 130 8.47 -0.09 11.34
C PHE A 130 8.84 1.37 11.59
N GLU A 131 10.15 1.63 11.74
CA GLU A 131 10.69 2.98 11.81
C GLU A 131 10.71 3.62 10.42
N CYS A 132 10.02 4.75 10.28
CA CYS A 132 9.84 5.45 9.02
C CYS A 132 10.96 6.45 8.74
N GLY A 133 11.70 6.20 7.66
CA GLY A 133 12.74 7.07 7.13
C GLY A 133 12.33 7.91 5.90
N CYS A 134 11.02 8.04 5.60
CA CYS A 134 10.56 8.60 4.30
C CYS A 134 11.05 10.02 3.98
N GLY A 135 11.44 10.81 5.00
CA GLY A 135 11.97 12.15 4.84
C GLY A 135 10.92 13.25 4.61
N SER A 136 9.62 12.94 4.72
CA SER A 136 8.56 13.94 4.77
C SER A 136 8.72 14.86 6.00
N VAL A 137 8.34 16.13 5.86
CA VAL A 137 8.29 17.11 6.96
C VAL A 137 7.39 16.62 8.09
N ASN A 138 6.30 15.93 7.76
CA ASN A 138 5.32 15.40 8.71
C ASN A 138 5.51 13.88 8.93
N CYS A 139 6.74 13.39 8.86
CA CYS A 139 7.05 11.98 9.08
C CYS A 139 6.61 11.52 10.49
N ARG A 140 5.76 10.48 10.56
CA ARG A 140 5.23 9.89 11.80
C ARG A 140 6.25 9.11 12.64
N LYS A 141 7.46 8.86 12.09
CA LYS A 141 8.57 8.09 12.69
C LYS A 141 8.29 6.61 12.91
N PHE A 142 7.07 6.22 13.26
CA PHE A 142 6.65 4.83 13.34
C PHE A 142 5.33 4.67 12.62
N ILE A 143 5.23 3.66 11.76
CA ILE A 143 3.98 3.30 11.08
C ILE A 143 3.41 2.08 11.78
N ARG A 144 2.14 2.13 12.19
CA ARG A 144 1.46 1.07 12.92
C ARG A 144 0.19 0.66 12.19
N LYS A 145 -0.25 -0.57 12.42
CA LYS A 145 -1.45 -1.14 11.78
C LYS A 145 -2.76 -0.41 12.09
N ASP A 146 -2.82 0.34 13.20
CA ASP A 146 -4.01 1.13 13.59
C ASP A 146 -3.97 2.58 13.08
N ASP A 147 -2.88 3.00 12.42
CA ASP A 147 -2.71 4.39 12.00
C ASP A 147 -3.71 4.83 10.91
N TRP A 148 -4.37 3.89 10.22
CA TRP A 148 -5.47 4.21 9.29
C TRP A 148 -6.55 5.08 9.97
N LYS A 149 -6.78 4.91 11.27
CA LYS A 149 -7.75 5.70 12.04
C LYS A 149 -7.34 7.17 12.16
N LEU A 150 -6.03 7.45 12.22
CA LEU A 150 -5.48 8.81 12.26
C LEU A 150 -5.62 9.51 10.89
N LEU A 151 -5.62 8.72 9.82
CA LEU A 151 -5.68 9.20 8.44
C LEU A 151 -7.09 9.55 7.97
N ILE A 152 -8.15 9.07 8.65
CA ILE A 152 -9.55 9.22 8.21
C ILE A 152 -9.90 10.69 7.90
N ASN A 153 -9.47 11.64 8.72
CA ASN A 153 -9.79 13.05 8.51
C ASN A 153 -9.08 13.65 7.29
N GLU A 154 -7.84 13.26 7.03
CA GLU A 154 -7.05 13.77 5.91
C GLU A 154 -7.45 13.10 4.59
N TYR A 155 -7.62 11.77 4.63
CA TYR A 155 -7.82 10.94 3.45
C TYR A 155 -9.30 10.69 3.15
N GLN A 156 -10.20 11.03 4.08
CA GLN A 156 -11.65 10.86 3.92
C GLN A 156 -12.01 9.41 3.61
N MET A 157 -12.44 9.11 2.38
CA MET A 157 -12.79 7.75 1.92
C MET A 157 -11.79 7.20 0.90
N ASN A 158 -10.63 7.82 0.73
CA ASN A 158 -9.55 7.36 -0.16
C ASN A 158 -8.73 6.24 0.48
N PHE A 159 -9.41 5.15 0.79
CA PHE A 159 -8.90 3.90 1.36
C PHE A 159 -9.40 2.71 0.52
N PRO A 160 -8.80 1.52 0.62
CA PRO A 160 -9.39 0.30 0.09
C PRO A 160 -10.83 0.09 0.58
N LYS A 161 -11.69 -0.52 -0.23
CA LYS A 161 -13.11 -0.73 0.07
C LYS A 161 -13.33 -1.46 1.39
N PHE A 162 -12.46 -2.39 1.77
CA PHE A 162 -12.61 -3.11 3.03
C PHE A 162 -12.44 -2.18 4.25
N ILE A 163 -11.53 -1.21 4.19
CA ILE A 163 -11.36 -0.19 5.23
C ILE A 163 -12.48 0.83 5.18
N GLN A 164 -12.93 1.25 3.99
CA GLN A 164 -14.09 2.14 3.87
C GLN A 164 -15.33 1.56 4.56
N LYS A 165 -15.57 0.25 4.45
CA LYS A 165 -16.65 -0.44 5.16
C LYS A 165 -16.49 -0.29 6.68
N GLU A 166 -15.28 -0.41 7.21
CA GLU A 166 -15.01 -0.25 8.64
C GLU A 166 -15.15 1.20 9.11
N ILE A 167 -14.65 2.17 8.34
CA ILE A 167 -14.83 3.60 8.62
C ILE A 167 -16.32 3.95 8.72
N LYS A 168 -17.16 3.45 7.80
CA LYS A 168 -18.62 3.67 7.84
C LYS A 168 -19.25 3.14 9.14
N LYS A 169 -18.79 2.01 9.67
CA LYS A 169 -19.27 1.49 10.97
C LYS A 169 -18.90 2.40 12.14
N LEU A 170 -17.75 3.09 12.08
CA LEU A 170 -17.34 4.05 13.10
C LEU A 170 -18.25 5.28 13.12
N TYR A 171 -18.60 5.83 11.95
CA TYR A 171 -19.50 6.98 11.85
C TYR A 171 -20.93 6.68 12.28
N VAL A 172 -21.44 5.46 12.03
CA VAL A 172 -22.79 5.04 12.49
C VAL A 172 -22.88 4.94 14.01
N LYS A 173 -21.75 4.78 14.72
CA LYS A 173 -21.70 4.66 16.18
C LYS A 173 -21.62 5.99 16.93
N ILE A 174 -21.56 7.13 16.24
CA ILE A 174 -21.58 8.46 16.87
C ILE A 174 -23.04 8.96 16.82
N PRO A 175 -23.80 8.92 17.93
CA PRO A 175 -25.08 9.61 17.96
C PRO A 175 -24.82 11.11 17.81
N VAL A 176 -25.58 11.74 16.91
CA VAL A 176 -25.68 13.20 16.79
C VAL A 176 -26.19 13.79 18.10
#